data_AF-A0A9R1RDG5-F1
#
_entry.id   AF-A0A9R1RDG5-F1
#
_cell.length_a   1.000
_cell.length_b   1.000
_cell.length_c   1.000
_cell.angle_alpha   90.00
_cell.angle_beta   90.00
_cell.angle_gamma   90.00
#
_symmetry.space_group_name_H-M   'P 1'
#
loop_
_entity.id
_entity.type
_entity.pdbx_description
1 polymer ?
#
loop_
_entity_poly.entity_id
_entity_poly.type
_entity_poly.pdbx_seq_one_letter_code
_entity_poly.pdbx_strand_id
1 'polypeptide(L)'
;MAAKPTSCFTFLKEALILPTLNPKLFTPLLLLFAAAAFLDHIVGFVFVQPLADVVASHVSEVNNTDFSSAEYAEVMEMGRPLLQDGMKLILIAVSKVMVALAVGFAKKILFLFAASTTYSGDRYSLAELLRELVKGRISLKAPFITIAVVGALDFAWAVLAALPPALMRGPSGVLSVQGLVSLMALLASLYVTVVALVGVAASVVDRRCRGVRALRQAWRLVTLLRRKEGLLLVLVAHFMPTVVAPLYRVALVYAKTSMALCLCSLAVHAFLSCALQLFSLMAATVYYYQAMQSKEVIDALWLC
;
A
#
# COMPACT_ATOMS: atom_id res chain seq x y z
N MET A 1 -16.57 1.79 -39.00
CA MET A 1 -15.42 2.35 -38.27
C MET A 1 -14.48 1.21 -37.90
N ALA A 2 -13.26 1.20 -38.42
CA ALA A 2 -12.28 0.15 -38.09
C ALA A 2 -11.84 0.29 -36.64
N ALA A 3 -12.00 -0.77 -35.84
CA ALA A 3 -11.49 -0.84 -34.49
C ALA A 3 -9.97 -0.74 -34.53
N LYS A 4 -9.40 0.38 -34.03
CA LYS A 4 -7.96 0.46 -33.78
C LYS A 4 -7.60 -0.69 -32.84
N PRO A 5 -6.61 -1.53 -33.14
CA PRO A 5 -6.12 -2.51 -32.19
C PRO A 5 -5.56 -1.74 -30.99
N THR A 6 -6.34 -1.64 -29.92
CA THR A 6 -5.89 -1.05 -28.67
C THR A 6 -4.90 -2.02 -28.06
N SER A 7 -3.62 -1.70 -28.15
CA SER A 7 -2.56 -2.42 -27.45
C SER A 7 -2.90 -2.53 -25.96
N CYS A 8 -2.67 -3.68 -25.32
CA CYS A 8 -2.94 -3.87 -23.88
C CYS A 8 -2.19 -2.88 -22.98
N PHE A 9 -1.25 -2.11 -23.53
CA PHE A 9 -0.47 -1.09 -22.81
C PHE A 9 -1.06 0.32 -22.89
N THR A 10 -2.16 0.55 -23.63
CA THR A 10 -2.72 1.91 -23.80
C THR A 10 -3.07 2.57 -22.47
N PHE A 11 -3.70 1.84 -21.55
CA PHE A 11 -4.05 2.39 -20.23
C PHE A 11 -2.81 2.77 -19.39
N LEU A 12 -1.71 2.01 -19.50
CA LEU A 12 -0.45 2.31 -18.81
C LEU A 12 0.20 3.55 -19.40
N LYS A 13 0.18 3.69 -20.74
CA LYS A 13 0.70 4.88 -21.42
C LYS A 13 -0.08 6.12 -21.00
N GLU A 14 -1.40 6.05 -20.96
CA GLU A 14 -2.25 7.16 -20.51
C GLU A 14 -2.02 7.49 -19.03
N ALA A 15 -1.89 6.49 -18.17
CA ALA A 15 -1.57 6.68 -16.76
C ALA A 15 -0.20 7.35 -16.54
N LEU A 16 0.79 7.08 -17.41
CA LEU A 16 2.11 7.70 -17.34
C LEU A 16 2.09 9.18 -17.77
N ILE A 17 1.19 9.54 -18.69
CA ILE A 17 1.05 10.91 -19.20
C ILE A 17 0.23 11.77 -18.21
N LEU A 18 -0.67 11.17 -17.42
CA LEU A 18 -1.56 11.88 -16.51
C LEU A 18 -0.89 12.96 -15.63
N PRO A 19 0.26 12.71 -14.98
CA PRO A 19 0.96 13.72 -14.19
C PRO A 19 1.38 14.95 -14.98
N THR A 20 1.73 14.78 -16.26
CA THR A 20 2.15 15.87 -17.15
C THR A 20 0.98 16.75 -17.58
N LEU A 21 -0.25 16.23 -17.52
CA LEU A 21 -1.47 16.98 -17.86
C LEU A 21 -1.89 17.93 -16.74
N ASN A 22 -1.56 17.61 -15.48
CA ASN A 22 -1.87 18.45 -14.32
C ASN A 22 -0.72 18.48 -13.28
N PRO A 23 0.45 19.05 -13.63
CA PRO A 23 1.61 19.06 -12.73
C PRO A 23 1.33 19.84 -11.43
N LYS A 24 0.44 20.84 -11.48
CA LYS A 24 0.03 21.65 -10.31
C LYS A 24 -0.64 20.83 -9.21
N LEU A 25 -1.14 19.64 -9.53
CA LEU A 25 -1.75 18.72 -8.58
C LEU A 25 -0.82 17.57 -8.23
N PHE A 26 -0.23 16.92 -9.23
CA PHE A 26 0.56 15.71 -9.03
C PHE A 26 1.92 15.98 -8.38
N THR A 27 2.61 17.07 -8.74
CA THR A 27 3.91 17.42 -8.15
C THR A 27 3.81 17.66 -6.63
N PRO A 28 2.92 18.53 -6.12
CA PRO A 28 2.84 18.74 -4.68
C PRO A 28 2.32 17.52 -3.92
N LEU A 29 1.42 16.74 -4.51
CA LEU A 29 0.96 15.47 -3.93
C LEU A 29 2.11 14.46 -3.79
N LEU A 30 2.92 14.28 -4.84
CA LEU A 30 4.07 13.40 -4.83
C LEU A 30 5.10 13.83 -3.79
N LEU A 31 5.45 15.13 -3.76
CA LEU A 31 6.41 15.67 -2.80
C LEU A 31 5.92 15.54 -1.35
N LEU A 32 4.66 15.87 -1.09
CA LEU A 32 4.07 15.77 0.25
C LEU A 32 4.16 14.34 0.81
N PHE A 33 3.75 13.35 0.01
CA PHE A 33 3.73 11.96 0.47
C PHE A 33 5.10 11.28 0.44
N ALA A 34 5.99 11.67 -0.48
CA ALA A 34 7.38 11.25 -0.46
C ALA A 34 8.11 11.80 0.78
N ALA A 35 7.90 13.07 1.13
CA ALA A 35 8.44 13.69 2.34
C ALA A 35 7.89 13.02 3.60
N ALA A 36 6.57 12.78 3.68
CA ALA A 36 5.96 12.07 4.80
C ALA A 36 6.52 10.65 4.97
N ALA A 37 6.69 9.91 3.86
CA ALA A 37 7.33 8.60 3.89
C ALA A 37 8.78 8.71 4.36
N PHE A 38 9.57 9.64 3.83
CA PHE A 38 10.96 9.84 4.24
C PHE A 38 11.09 10.16 5.74
N LEU A 39 10.24 11.04 6.27
CA LEU A 39 10.18 11.34 7.70
C LEU A 39 9.83 10.11 8.54
N ASP A 40 8.91 9.26 8.09
CA ASP A 40 8.57 8.00 8.78
C ASP A 40 9.78 7.04 8.87
N HIS A 41 10.58 6.98 7.81
CA HIS A 41 11.82 6.20 7.80
C HIS A 41 12.85 6.78 8.77
N ILE A 42 13.04 8.10 8.79
CA ILE A 42 13.92 8.77 9.76
C ILE A 42 13.47 8.45 11.18
N VAL A 43 12.17 8.57 11.48
CA VAL A 43 11.66 8.30 12.82
C VAL A 43 11.93 6.86 13.22
N GLY A 44 11.72 5.92 12.29
CA GLY A 44 12.05 4.51 12.50
C GLY A 44 13.53 4.30 12.84
N PHE A 45 14.42 4.88 12.05
CA PHE A 45 15.86 4.66 12.17
C PHE A 45 16.50 5.39 13.37
N VAL A 46 16.10 6.63 13.64
CA VAL A 46 16.71 7.49 14.66
C VAL A 46 16.14 7.25 16.06
N PHE A 47 14.85 6.96 16.17
CA PHE A 47 14.19 6.87 17.49
C PHE A 47 13.72 5.46 17.84
N VAL A 48 13.10 4.76 16.90
CA VAL A 48 12.49 3.44 17.20
C VAL A 48 13.54 2.35 17.29
N GLN A 49 14.51 2.34 16.37
CA GLN A 49 15.51 1.28 16.30
C GLN A 49 16.46 1.26 17.51
N PRO A 50 17.03 2.40 17.97
CA PRO A 50 17.85 2.40 19.18
C PRO A 50 17.07 1.97 20.43
N LEU A 51 15.82 2.40 20.57
CA LEU A 51 14.96 2.00 21.68
C LEU A 51 14.66 0.50 21.64
N ALA A 52 14.44 -0.05 20.44
CA ALA A 52 14.25 -1.49 20.24
C ALA A 52 15.50 -2.28 20.58
N ASP A 53 16.69 -1.79 20.23
CA ASP A 53 17.97 -2.44 20.52
C ASP A 53 18.25 -2.44 22.04
N VAL A 54 17.95 -1.35 22.74
CA VAL A 54 18.05 -1.29 24.22
C VAL A 54 17.13 -2.32 24.87
N VAL A 55 15.83 -2.33 24.49
CA VAL A 55 14.87 -3.31 25.03
C VAL A 55 15.30 -4.75 24.70
N ALA A 56 15.77 -5.01 23.48
CA ALA A 56 16.20 -6.35 23.07
C ALA A 56 17.44 -6.84 23.83
N SER A 57 18.44 -5.97 24.00
CA SER A 57 19.66 -6.31 24.76
C SER A 57 19.34 -6.69 26.20
N HIS A 58 18.45 -5.95 26.86
CA HIS A 58 18.08 -6.21 28.25
C HIS A 58 17.18 -7.43 28.40
N VAL A 59 16.27 -7.69 27.44
CA VAL A 59 15.50 -8.95 27.42
C VAL A 59 16.45 -10.15 27.29
N SER A 60 17.51 -10.03 26.50
CA SER A 60 18.51 -11.10 26.37
C SER A 60 19.31 -11.29 27.66
N GLU A 61 19.61 -10.22 28.39
CA GLU A 61 20.30 -10.26 29.67
C GLU A 61 19.45 -10.93 30.76
N VAL A 62 18.18 -10.52 30.91
CA VAL A 62 17.22 -11.11 31.85
C VAL A 62 17.02 -12.60 31.58
N ASN A 63 16.95 -13.02 30.31
CA ASN A 63 16.76 -14.42 29.93
C ASN A 63 18.00 -15.29 30.18
N ASN A 64 19.17 -14.69 30.41
CA ASN A 64 20.44 -15.39 30.67
C ASN A 64 20.85 -15.36 32.15
N THR A 65 20.16 -14.61 33.02
CA THR A 65 20.40 -14.57 34.48
C THR A 65 19.70 -15.72 35.22
N ASP A 66 20.41 -16.34 36.17
CA ASP A 66 19.86 -17.39 37.03
C ASP A 66 18.81 -16.83 38.01
N PHE A 67 17.59 -17.39 37.98
CA PHE A 67 16.41 -16.95 38.74
C PHE A 67 16.51 -17.10 40.28
N SER A 68 17.67 -17.52 40.82
CA SER A 68 17.85 -17.91 42.23
C SER A 68 18.80 -17.00 43.03
N SER A 69 19.41 -15.98 42.44
CA SER A 69 20.38 -15.11 43.13
C SER A 69 19.72 -13.84 43.72
N ALA A 70 20.36 -13.24 44.72
CA ALA A 70 19.99 -11.91 45.25
C ALA A 70 20.02 -10.80 44.18
N GLU A 71 20.77 -11.05 43.10
CA GLU A 71 20.87 -10.27 41.87
C GLU A 71 19.52 -10.13 41.15
N TYR A 72 18.60 -11.10 41.28
CA TYR A 72 17.27 -11.05 40.64
C TYR A 72 16.37 -9.95 41.24
N ALA A 73 16.51 -9.67 42.54
CA ALA A 73 15.76 -8.59 43.20
C ALA A 73 16.25 -7.20 42.74
N GLU A 74 17.56 -7.07 42.51
CA GLU A 74 18.20 -5.86 42.00
C GLU A 74 17.84 -5.61 40.53
N VAL A 75 17.83 -6.67 39.70
CA VAL A 75 17.37 -6.63 38.29
C VAL A 75 15.88 -6.30 38.18
N MET A 76 15.05 -6.74 39.13
CA MET A 76 13.62 -6.45 39.15
C MET A 76 13.30 -5.00 39.60
N GLU A 77 14.10 -4.42 40.51
CA GLU A 77 14.03 -2.98 40.81
C GLU A 77 14.51 -2.13 39.61
N MET A 78 15.57 -2.57 38.93
CA MET A 78 16.03 -2.01 37.65
C MET A 78 15.05 -2.31 36.49
N GLY A 79 14.14 -3.28 36.66
CA GLY A 79 13.11 -3.69 35.70
C GLY A 79 11.87 -2.79 35.65
N ARG A 80 11.69 -1.89 36.63
CA ARG A 80 10.60 -0.90 36.62
C ARG A 80 10.74 0.12 35.48
N PRO A 81 11.92 0.75 35.25
CA PRO A 81 12.14 1.55 34.06
C PRO A 81 12.09 0.71 32.76
N LEU A 82 12.35 -0.60 32.83
CA LEU A 82 12.27 -1.53 31.69
C LEU A 82 10.84 -1.77 31.20
N LEU A 83 9.89 -2.00 32.12
CA LEU A 83 8.46 -2.01 31.81
C LEU A 83 8.03 -0.68 31.21
N GLN A 84 8.55 0.42 31.74
CA GLN A 84 8.24 1.75 31.27
C GLN A 84 8.77 2.00 29.84
N ASP A 85 10.00 1.58 29.53
CA ASP A 85 10.59 1.74 28.19
C ASP A 85 9.98 0.78 27.16
N GLY A 86 9.64 -0.46 27.57
CA GLY A 86 8.84 -1.38 26.75
C GLY A 86 7.43 -0.83 26.47
N MET A 87 6.75 -0.28 27.47
CA MET A 87 5.45 0.38 27.29
C MET A 87 5.54 1.61 26.38
N LYS A 88 6.61 2.43 26.52
CA LYS A 88 6.89 3.54 25.59
C LYS A 88 7.07 3.03 24.17
N LEU A 89 7.83 1.96 23.96
CA LEU A 89 8.04 1.38 22.62
C LEU A 89 6.73 0.85 22.03
N ILE A 90 5.88 0.18 22.80
CA ILE A 90 4.55 -0.27 22.37
C ILE A 90 3.69 0.94 22.00
N LEU A 91 3.67 1.99 22.84
CA LEU A 91 2.89 3.19 22.57
C LEU A 91 3.36 3.90 21.29
N ILE A 92 4.68 4.02 21.09
CA ILE A 92 5.28 4.58 19.88
C ILE A 92 4.92 3.73 18.66
N ALA A 93 5.01 2.40 18.77
CA ALA A 93 4.66 1.49 17.68
C ALA A 93 3.18 1.59 17.30
N VAL A 94 2.27 1.57 18.27
CA VAL A 94 0.83 1.76 18.05
C VAL A 94 0.56 3.12 17.41
N SER A 95 1.15 4.19 17.95
CA SER A 95 1.01 5.55 17.41
C SER A 95 1.50 5.63 15.96
N LYS A 96 2.66 5.03 15.68
CA LYS A 96 3.24 4.97 14.33
C LYS A 96 2.33 4.23 13.35
N VAL A 97 1.77 3.09 13.76
CA VAL A 97 0.80 2.33 12.94
C VAL A 97 -0.44 3.17 12.64
N MET A 98 -1.00 3.86 13.64
CA MET A 98 -2.19 4.70 13.44
C MET A 98 -1.91 5.87 12.49
N VAL A 99 -0.76 6.53 12.62
CA VAL A 99 -0.34 7.61 11.71
C VAL A 99 -0.12 7.07 10.30
N ALA A 100 0.59 5.94 10.16
CA ALA A 100 0.85 5.32 8.86
C ALA A 100 -0.44 4.90 8.15
N LEU A 101 -1.42 4.38 8.89
CA LEU A 101 -2.75 4.09 8.35
C LEU A 101 -3.42 5.37 7.85
N ALA A 102 -3.52 6.41 8.68
CA ALA A 102 -4.16 7.67 8.32
C ALA A 102 -3.52 8.32 7.09
N VAL A 103 -2.18 8.40 7.04
CA VAL A 103 -1.42 8.93 5.90
C VAL A 103 -1.63 8.05 4.66
N GLY A 104 -1.65 6.72 4.83
CA GLY A 104 -1.93 5.76 3.77
C GLY A 104 -3.33 5.93 3.15
N PHE A 105 -4.35 6.14 3.98
CA PHE A 105 -5.72 6.44 3.54
C PHE A 105 -5.77 7.76 2.78
N ALA A 106 -5.23 8.84 3.37
CA ALA A 106 -5.21 10.16 2.76
C ALA A 106 -4.51 10.13 1.38
N LYS A 107 -3.36 9.44 1.30
CA LYS A 107 -2.60 9.24 0.06
C LYS A 107 -3.42 8.56 -1.02
N LYS A 108 -4.01 7.39 -0.72
CA LYS A 108 -4.82 6.64 -1.70
C LYS A 108 -5.99 7.48 -2.22
N ILE A 109 -6.70 8.16 -1.32
CA ILE A 109 -7.85 9.01 -1.66
C ILE A 109 -7.41 10.17 -2.55
N LEU A 110 -6.40 10.94 -2.15
CA LEU A 110 -5.95 12.11 -2.91
C LEU A 110 -5.38 11.73 -4.28
N PHE A 111 -4.62 10.64 -4.38
CA PHE A 111 -4.10 10.17 -5.67
C PHE A 111 -5.22 9.72 -6.61
N LEU A 112 -6.24 9.01 -6.10
CA LEU A 112 -7.36 8.58 -6.92
C LEU A 112 -8.24 9.75 -7.36
N PHE A 113 -8.52 10.73 -6.49
CA PHE A 113 -9.24 11.93 -6.90
C PHE A 113 -8.45 12.77 -7.89
N ALA A 114 -7.13 12.89 -7.71
CA ALA A 114 -6.27 13.57 -8.67
C ALA A 114 -6.28 12.87 -10.03
N ALA A 115 -6.21 11.53 -10.03
CA ALA A 115 -6.31 10.74 -11.24
C ALA A 115 -7.68 10.87 -11.92
N SER A 116 -8.77 10.75 -11.15
CA SER A 116 -10.12 10.78 -11.71
C SER A 116 -10.47 12.14 -12.30
N THR A 117 -10.17 13.22 -11.57
CA THR A 117 -10.46 14.59 -12.02
C THR A 117 -9.62 14.97 -13.22
N THR A 118 -8.32 14.65 -13.21
CA THR A 118 -7.45 14.94 -14.37
C THR A 118 -7.86 14.14 -15.60
N TYR A 119 -8.25 12.86 -15.43
CA TYR A 119 -8.70 12.03 -16.55
C TYR A 119 -10.07 12.48 -17.09
N SER A 120 -10.98 12.98 -16.24
CA SER A 120 -12.25 13.57 -16.68
C SER A 120 -12.11 14.96 -17.31
N GLY A 121 -10.91 15.54 -17.32
CA GLY A 121 -10.60 16.83 -17.93
C GLY A 121 -10.57 18.02 -16.95
N ASP A 122 -10.88 17.80 -15.68
CA ASP A 122 -10.81 18.84 -14.65
C ASP A 122 -9.36 19.06 -14.20
N ARG A 123 -8.92 20.32 -14.19
CA ARG A 123 -7.54 20.70 -13.85
C ARG A 123 -7.45 21.43 -12.51
N TYR A 124 -7.85 20.75 -11.44
CA TYR A 124 -7.75 21.30 -10.09
C TYR A 124 -6.31 21.50 -9.65
N SER A 125 -6.06 22.55 -8.88
CA SER A 125 -4.87 22.64 -8.03
C SER A 125 -5.05 21.81 -6.74
N LEU A 126 -3.95 21.51 -6.02
CA LEU A 126 -4.05 20.80 -4.72
C LEU A 126 -4.96 21.54 -3.73
N ALA A 127 -4.86 22.88 -3.68
CA ALA A 127 -5.69 23.70 -2.80
C ALA A 127 -7.18 23.65 -3.18
N GLU A 128 -7.50 23.65 -4.48
CA GLU A 128 -8.88 23.49 -4.95
C GLU A 128 -9.44 22.11 -4.63
N LEU A 129 -8.66 21.05 -4.85
CA LEU A 129 -9.08 19.69 -4.55
C LEU A 129 -9.36 19.50 -3.04
N LEU A 130 -8.50 20.04 -2.18
CA LEU A 130 -8.73 20.06 -0.73
C LEU A 130 -9.96 20.91 -0.37
N ARG A 131 -10.15 22.06 -1.03
CA ARG A 131 -11.31 22.92 -0.79
C ARG A 131 -12.62 22.22 -1.17
N GLU A 132 -12.66 21.47 -2.27
CA GLU A 132 -13.84 20.71 -2.69
C GLU A 132 -14.11 19.49 -1.81
N LEU A 133 -13.06 18.89 -1.22
CA LEU A 133 -13.16 17.89 -0.17
C LEU A 133 -13.76 18.47 1.11
N VAL A 134 -13.26 19.62 1.59
CA VAL A 134 -13.74 20.29 2.82
C VAL A 134 -15.17 20.79 2.67
N LYS A 135 -15.54 21.32 1.50
CA LYS A 135 -16.92 21.72 1.20
C LYS A 135 -17.89 20.55 1.07
N GLY A 136 -17.41 19.30 1.08
CA GLY A 136 -18.23 18.11 0.95
C GLY A 136 -18.84 17.89 -0.44
N ARG A 137 -18.40 18.62 -1.47
CA ARG A 137 -18.82 18.35 -2.86
C ARG A 137 -18.29 17.01 -3.37
N ILE A 138 -17.16 16.60 -2.82
CA ILE A 138 -16.54 15.30 -3.04
C ILE A 138 -16.91 14.38 -1.87
N SER A 139 -17.69 13.32 -2.15
CA SER A 139 -18.08 12.36 -1.11
C SER A 139 -16.95 11.38 -0.81
N LEU A 140 -16.37 11.50 0.38
CA LEU A 140 -15.36 10.58 0.90
C LEU A 140 -15.94 9.24 1.39
N LYS A 141 -17.26 9.15 1.57
CA LYS A 141 -17.91 7.98 2.18
C LYS A 141 -17.69 6.71 1.36
N ALA A 142 -17.87 6.79 0.04
CA ALA A 142 -17.72 5.64 -0.85
C ALA A 142 -16.28 5.08 -0.88
N PRO A 143 -15.23 5.89 -1.10
CA PRO A 143 -13.86 5.40 -1.05
C PRO A 143 -13.44 4.95 0.35
N PHE A 144 -13.89 5.64 1.41
CA PHE A 144 -13.55 5.23 2.77
C PHE A 144 -14.07 3.83 3.11
N ILE A 145 -15.34 3.54 2.80
CA ILE A 145 -15.94 2.22 3.00
C ILE A 145 -15.18 1.16 2.18
N THR A 146 -14.85 1.45 0.92
CA THR A 146 -14.15 0.47 0.06
C THR A 146 -12.73 0.19 0.54
N ILE A 147 -11.96 1.22 0.93
CA ILE A 147 -10.62 1.01 1.47
C ILE A 147 -10.68 0.29 2.82
N ALA A 148 -11.68 0.56 3.67
CA ALA A 148 -11.87 -0.18 4.93
C ALA A 148 -12.15 -1.67 4.68
N VAL A 149 -13.01 -2.00 3.71
CA VAL A 149 -13.29 -3.39 3.33
C VAL A 149 -12.03 -4.07 2.76
N VAL A 150 -11.29 -3.39 1.89
CA VAL A 150 -10.02 -3.88 1.35
C VAL A 150 -9.00 -4.09 2.47
N GLY A 151 -8.87 -3.15 3.40
CA GLY A 151 -7.94 -3.25 4.53
C GLY A 151 -8.29 -4.41 5.47
N ALA A 152 -9.58 -4.65 5.72
CA ALA A 152 -10.02 -5.82 6.49
C ALA A 152 -9.69 -7.14 5.78
N LEU A 153 -9.82 -7.17 4.45
CA LEU A 153 -9.47 -8.34 3.63
C LEU A 153 -7.96 -8.58 3.62
N ASP A 154 -7.15 -7.53 3.44
CA ASP A 154 -5.69 -7.59 3.50
C ASP A 154 -5.22 -8.08 4.88
N PHE A 155 -5.85 -7.60 5.95
CA PHE A 155 -5.56 -8.04 7.32
C PHE A 155 -5.92 -9.51 7.54
N ALA A 156 -7.12 -9.93 7.13
CA ALA A 156 -7.54 -11.33 7.23
C ALA A 156 -6.59 -12.25 6.44
N TRP A 157 -6.14 -11.80 5.26
CA TRP A 157 -5.17 -12.52 4.44
C TRP A 157 -3.79 -12.61 5.11
N ALA A 158 -3.32 -11.51 5.72
CA ALA A 158 -2.06 -11.50 6.46
C ALA A 158 -2.08 -12.45 7.67
N VAL A 159 -3.18 -12.47 8.43
CA VAL A 159 -3.37 -13.42 9.54
C VAL A 159 -3.36 -14.86 9.03
N LEU A 160 -4.05 -15.13 7.91
CA LEU A 160 -4.06 -16.46 7.30
C LEU A 160 -2.67 -16.88 6.80
N ALA A 161 -1.88 -15.94 6.27
CA ALA A 161 -0.51 -16.18 5.82
C ALA A 161 0.51 -16.35 6.96
N ALA A 162 0.19 -15.85 8.16
CA ALA A 162 1.02 -15.99 9.36
C ALA A 162 0.73 -17.29 10.16
N LEU A 163 -0.38 -17.98 9.86
CA LEU A 163 -0.77 -19.24 10.52
C LEU A 163 0.13 -20.45 10.16
N PRO A 164 0.62 -20.63 8.91
CA PRO A 164 1.47 -21.75 8.52
C PRO A 164 2.81 -21.88 9.27
N PRO A 165 3.59 -20.81 9.56
CA PRO A 165 4.84 -20.96 10.30
C PRO A 165 4.65 -21.39 11.77
N ALA A 166 3.48 -21.19 12.38
CA ALA A 166 3.20 -21.60 13.77
C ALA A 166 2.90 -23.11 13.92
N LEU A 167 2.45 -23.77 12.84
CA LEU A 167 2.08 -25.19 12.83
C LEU A 167 3.17 -26.12 12.28
N MET A 168 4.29 -25.58 11.78
CA MET A 168 5.26 -26.31 10.95
C MET A 168 6.62 -26.54 11.60
N ARG A 169 6.63 -27.13 12.80
CA ARG A 169 7.84 -27.74 13.40
C ARG A 169 7.84 -29.26 13.17
N GLY A 170 7.76 -29.71 11.91
CA GLY A 170 7.71 -31.13 11.54
C GLY A 170 8.60 -31.45 10.31
N PRO A 171 9.24 -32.64 10.26
CA PRO A 171 10.30 -32.92 9.30
C PRO A 171 9.80 -33.21 7.87
N SER A 172 10.50 -32.56 6.93
CA SER A 172 10.76 -32.89 5.51
C SER A 172 9.89 -33.97 4.84
N GLY A 173 8.92 -33.51 4.02
CA GLY A 173 8.15 -34.32 3.08
C GLY A 173 7.02 -33.54 2.39
N VAL A 174 6.61 -32.40 2.98
CA VAL A 174 5.43 -31.61 2.60
C VAL A 174 5.75 -30.50 1.56
N LEU A 175 6.99 -30.38 1.10
CA LEU A 175 7.46 -29.28 0.23
C LEU A 175 6.67 -29.09 -1.07
N SER A 176 6.17 -30.17 -1.69
CA SER A 176 5.41 -30.08 -2.96
C SER A 176 4.00 -29.53 -2.77
N VAL A 177 3.24 -30.06 -1.80
CA VAL A 177 1.89 -29.58 -1.47
C VAL A 177 1.94 -28.19 -0.85
N GLN A 178 2.94 -27.93 0.00
CA GLN A 178 3.16 -26.61 0.59
C GLN A 178 3.56 -25.56 -0.45
N GLY A 179 4.42 -25.92 -1.41
CA GLY A 179 4.75 -25.08 -2.55
C GLY A 179 3.52 -24.75 -3.39
N LEU A 180 2.67 -25.74 -3.66
CA LEU A 180 1.42 -25.54 -4.41
C LEU A 180 0.42 -24.65 -3.66
N VAL A 181 0.22 -24.87 -2.36
CA VAL A 181 -0.66 -24.05 -1.52
C VAL A 181 -0.14 -22.61 -1.44
N SER A 182 1.18 -22.43 -1.28
CA SER A 182 1.82 -21.12 -1.29
C SER A 182 1.65 -20.40 -2.63
N LEU A 183 1.83 -21.12 -3.74
CA LEU A 183 1.60 -20.59 -5.08
C LEU A 183 0.14 -20.19 -5.30
N MET A 184 -0.81 -21.02 -4.89
CA MET A 184 -2.25 -20.73 -4.99
C MET A 184 -2.64 -19.52 -4.13
N ALA A 185 -2.08 -19.43 -2.91
CA ALA A 185 -2.26 -18.26 -2.05
C ALA A 185 -1.68 -17.00 -2.72
N LEU A 186 -0.49 -17.08 -3.30
CA LEU A 186 0.13 -15.96 -3.99
C LEU A 186 -0.71 -15.51 -5.20
N LEU A 187 -1.20 -16.44 -6.01
CA LEU A 187 -2.10 -16.15 -7.14
C LEU A 187 -3.42 -15.52 -6.69
N ALA A 188 -4.02 -16.03 -5.61
CA ALA A 188 -5.23 -15.45 -5.02
C ALA A 188 -4.99 -14.02 -4.52
N SER A 189 -3.86 -13.80 -3.82
CA SER A 189 -3.45 -12.48 -3.32
C SER A 189 -3.24 -11.48 -4.46
N LEU A 190 -2.59 -11.90 -5.54
CA LEU A 190 -2.40 -11.10 -6.76
C LEU A 190 -3.73 -10.66 -7.36
N TYR A 191 -4.68 -11.59 -7.47
CA TYR A 191 -5.99 -11.33 -8.05
C TYR A 191 -6.81 -10.36 -7.16
N VAL A 192 -6.83 -10.61 -5.85
CA VAL A 192 -7.48 -9.76 -4.86
C VAL A 192 -6.91 -8.34 -4.89
N THR A 193 -5.59 -8.20 -5.02
CA THR A 193 -4.91 -6.89 -5.07
C THR A 193 -5.43 -6.03 -6.22
N VAL A 194 -5.60 -6.61 -7.41
CA VAL A 194 -6.13 -5.85 -8.56
C VAL A 194 -7.61 -5.54 -8.43
N VAL A 195 -8.41 -6.48 -7.95
CA VAL A 195 -9.83 -6.21 -7.67
C VAL A 195 -9.98 -5.12 -6.60
N ALA A 196 -9.11 -5.11 -5.60
CA ALA A 196 -9.06 -4.07 -4.58
C ALA A 196 -8.69 -2.71 -5.19
N LEU A 197 -7.60 -2.63 -5.95
CA LEU A 197 -7.16 -1.38 -6.59
C LEU A 197 -8.24 -0.80 -7.52
N VAL A 198 -8.79 -1.63 -8.41
CA VAL A 198 -9.85 -1.23 -9.34
C VAL A 198 -11.16 -0.93 -8.59
N GLY A 199 -11.45 -1.66 -7.50
CA GLY A 199 -12.63 -1.42 -6.67
C GLY A 199 -12.57 -0.10 -5.92
N VAL A 200 -11.41 0.25 -5.37
CA VAL A 200 -11.21 1.56 -4.73
C VAL A 200 -11.32 2.68 -5.79
N ALA A 201 -10.69 2.51 -6.96
CA ALA A 201 -10.85 3.47 -8.07
C ALA A 201 -12.32 3.62 -8.49
N ALA A 202 -13.05 2.51 -8.65
CA ALA A 202 -14.47 2.50 -8.97
C ALA A 202 -15.31 3.28 -7.95
N SER A 203 -14.97 3.19 -6.66
CA SER A 203 -15.70 3.91 -5.61
C SER A 203 -15.42 5.42 -5.54
N VAL A 204 -14.30 5.86 -6.13
CA VAL A 204 -13.98 7.27 -6.31
C VAL A 204 -14.70 7.84 -7.52
N VAL A 205 -14.71 7.08 -8.62
CA VAL A 205 -15.33 7.50 -9.89
C VAL A 205 -16.85 7.41 -9.84
N ASP A 206 -17.41 6.29 -9.37
CA ASP A 206 -18.85 6.08 -9.25
C ASP A 206 -19.31 6.10 -7.79
N ARG A 207 -20.01 7.17 -7.43
CA ARG A 207 -20.56 7.39 -6.08
C ARG A 207 -21.57 6.33 -5.64
N ARG A 208 -22.19 5.61 -6.59
CA ARG A 208 -23.16 4.53 -6.29
C ARG A 208 -22.47 3.21 -5.95
N CYS A 209 -21.20 3.04 -6.37
CA CYS A 209 -20.39 1.87 -6.09
C CYS A 209 -19.57 2.07 -4.81
N ARG A 210 -19.88 1.31 -3.74
CA ARG A 210 -19.16 1.38 -2.46
C ARG A 210 -18.97 0.00 -1.83
N GLY A 211 -17.87 -0.18 -1.12
CA GLY A 211 -17.55 -1.42 -0.39
C GLY A 211 -17.59 -2.65 -1.30
N VAL A 212 -18.31 -3.68 -0.86
CA VAL A 212 -18.44 -4.95 -1.60
C VAL A 212 -19.06 -4.77 -2.99
N ARG A 213 -19.92 -3.77 -3.21
CA ARG A 213 -20.49 -3.52 -4.54
C ARG A 213 -19.43 -3.02 -5.53
N ALA A 214 -18.53 -2.16 -5.07
CA ALA A 214 -17.41 -1.69 -5.88
C ALA A 214 -16.44 -2.84 -6.20
N LEU A 215 -16.15 -3.70 -5.23
CA LEU A 215 -15.34 -4.90 -5.45
C LEU A 215 -16.00 -5.88 -6.41
N ARG A 216 -17.31 -6.11 -6.31
CA ARG A 216 -18.05 -6.96 -7.24
C ARG A 216 -18.02 -6.40 -8.67
N GLN A 217 -18.16 -5.09 -8.82
CA GLN A 217 -18.07 -4.44 -10.12
C GLN A 217 -16.66 -4.58 -10.69
N ALA A 218 -15.62 -4.27 -9.90
CA ALA A 218 -14.23 -4.46 -10.29
C ALA A 218 -13.92 -5.91 -10.67
N TRP A 219 -14.42 -6.86 -9.88
CA TRP A 219 -14.32 -8.29 -10.19
C TRP A 219 -14.89 -8.61 -11.57
N ARG A 220 -16.11 -8.13 -11.89
CA ARG A 220 -16.74 -8.34 -13.19
C ARG A 220 -15.95 -7.70 -14.32
N LEU A 221 -15.43 -6.49 -14.13
CA LEU A 221 -14.61 -5.80 -15.15
C LEU A 221 -13.30 -6.57 -15.44
N VAL A 222 -12.61 -7.02 -14.39
CA VAL A 222 -11.35 -7.77 -14.50
C VAL A 222 -11.57 -9.18 -15.05
N THR A 223 -12.62 -9.89 -14.60
CA THR A 223 -12.92 -11.26 -15.06
C THR A 223 -13.64 -11.35 -16.40
N LEU A 224 -14.44 -10.37 -16.84
CA LEU A 224 -15.32 -10.58 -18.00
C LEU A 224 -14.94 -9.73 -19.19
N LEU A 225 -14.41 -8.52 -18.98
CA LEU A 225 -14.21 -7.55 -20.06
C LEU A 225 -12.74 -7.47 -20.50
N ARG A 226 -11.80 -7.23 -19.57
CA ARG A 226 -10.41 -6.90 -19.91
C ARG A 226 -9.38 -7.72 -19.11
N ARG A 227 -9.53 -9.05 -19.10
CA ARG A 227 -8.64 -9.99 -18.36
C ARG A 227 -7.15 -9.75 -18.59
N LYS A 228 -6.74 -9.54 -19.85
CA LYS A 228 -5.32 -9.38 -20.23
C LYS A 228 -4.72 -8.09 -19.65
N GLU A 229 -5.47 -7.00 -19.70
CA GLU A 229 -5.05 -5.71 -19.16
C GLU A 229 -5.12 -5.70 -17.63
N GLY A 230 -6.12 -6.38 -17.04
CA GLY A 230 -6.18 -6.63 -15.61
C GLY A 230 -4.97 -7.42 -15.11
N LEU A 231 -4.53 -8.46 -15.83
CA LEU A 231 -3.30 -9.21 -15.52
C LEU A 231 -2.05 -8.32 -15.63
N LEU A 232 -2.01 -7.43 -16.63
CA LEU A 232 -0.90 -6.48 -16.77
C LEU A 232 -0.87 -5.48 -15.59
N LEU A 233 -2.04 -5.03 -15.13
CA LEU A 233 -2.16 -4.20 -13.93
C LEU A 233 -1.69 -4.96 -12.67
N VAL A 234 -1.96 -6.28 -12.57
CA VAL A 234 -1.43 -7.14 -11.49
C VAL A 234 0.10 -7.11 -11.53
N LEU A 235 0.67 -7.34 -12.72
CA LEU A 235 2.11 -7.40 -12.90
C LEU A 235 2.76 -6.09 -12.45
N VAL A 236 2.22 -4.95 -12.89
CA VAL A 236 2.71 -3.64 -12.51
C VAL A 236 2.55 -3.39 -11.01
N ALA A 237 1.36 -3.64 -10.44
CA ALA A 237 1.10 -3.35 -9.03
C ALA A 237 1.91 -4.21 -8.07
N HIS A 238 2.20 -5.46 -8.43
CA HIS A 238 2.93 -6.40 -7.57
C HIS A 238 4.43 -6.39 -7.79
N PHE A 239 4.91 -6.39 -9.04
CA PHE A 239 6.35 -6.44 -9.30
C PHE A 239 7.04 -5.09 -9.10
N MET A 240 6.38 -3.96 -9.36
CA MET A 240 7.04 -2.66 -9.21
C MET A 240 7.52 -2.37 -7.78
N PRO A 241 6.74 -2.64 -6.71
CA PRO A 241 7.25 -2.53 -5.34
C PRO A 241 8.45 -3.45 -5.06
N THR A 242 8.48 -4.66 -5.63
CA THR A 242 9.61 -5.59 -5.43
C THR A 242 10.92 -5.08 -6.01
N VAL A 243 10.88 -4.29 -7.09
CA VAL A 243 12.06 -3.66 -7.70
C VAL A 243 12.68 -2.60 -6.77
N VAL A 244 11.88 -1.99 -5.89
CA VAL A 244 12.31 -0.90 -5.00
C VAL A 244 12.74 -1.39 -3.62
N ALA A 245 12.36 -2.61 -3.24
CA ALA A 245 12.76 -3.25 -1.99
C ALA A 245 14.29 -3.36 -1.76
N PRO A 246 15.13 -3.64 -2.79
CA PRO A 246 16.58 -3.65 -2.64
C PRO A 246 17.15 -2.31 -2.18
N LEU A 247 16.57 -1.18 -2.60
CA LEU A 247 17.05 0.16 -2.22
C LEU A 247 16.92 0.39 -0.71
N TYR A 248 15.86 -0.14 -0.09
CA TYR A 248 15.72 -0.09 1.37
C TYR A 248 16.79 -0.94 2.07
N ARG A 249 17.10 -2.13 1.54
CA ARG A 249 18.18 -2.98 2.08
C ARG A 249 19.54 -2.30 1.96
N VAL A 250 19.80 -1.66 0.82
CA VAL A 250 21.02 -0.88 0.58
C VAL A 250 21.13 0.26 1.59
N ALA A 251 20.03 0.96 1.89
CA ALA A 251 20.01 1.99 2.93
C ALA A 251 20.42 1.44 4.31
N LEU A 252 19.93 0.25 4.69
CA LEU A 252 20.30 -0.42 5.95
C LEU A 252 21.77 -0.85 5.99
N VAL A 253 22.41 -1.12 4.86
CA VAL A 253 23.84 -1.40 4.80
C VAL A 253 24.64 -0.10 4.99
N TYR A 254 24.26 0.96 4.28
CA TYR A 254 24.93 2.25 4.39
C TYR A 254 24.76 2.93 5.74
N ALA A 255 23.68 2.65 6.47
CA ALA A 255 23.49 3.06 7.85
C ALA A 255 24.71 2.78 8.75
N LYS A 256 25.46 1.70 8.49
CA LYS A 256 26.63 1.31 9.29
C LYS A 256 27.92 2.05 8.93
N THR A 257 27.97 2.68 7.75
CA THR A 257 29.21 3.27 7.19
C THR A 257 29.10 4.78 7.01
N SER A 258 27.94 5.29 6.59
CA SER A 258 27.72 6.72 6.38
C SER A 258 26.25 7.09 6.55
N MET A 259 25.97 7.93 7.54
CA MET A 259 24.62 8.45 7.80
C MET A 259 24.09 9.26 6.61
N ALA A 260 24.96 10.00 5.91
CA ALA A 260 24.56 10.79 4.73
C ALA A 260 24.07 9.88 3.59
N LEU A 261 24.82 8.81 3.26
CA LEU A 261 24.43 7.86 2.22
C LEU A 261 23.15 7.08 2.59
N CYS A 262 22.97 6.77 3.88
CA CYS A 262 21.73 6.18 4.39
C CYS A 262 20.53 7.10 4.12
N LEU A 263 20.62 8.38 4.54
CA LEU A 263 19.55 9.37 4.34
C LEU A 263 19.23 9.60 2.86
N CYS A 264 20.25 9.73 2.00
CA CYS A 264 20.05 9.85 0.56
C CYS A 264 19.33 8.61 -0.01
N SER A 265 19.73 7.40 0.40
CA SER A 265 19.11 6.16 -0.07
C SER A 265 17.64 6.04 0.40
N LEU A 266 17.35 6.45 1.63
CA LEU A 266 15.98 6.50 2.17
C LEU A 266 15.12 7.51 1.42
N ALA A 267 15.66 8.69 1.07
CA ALA A 267 14.94 9.69 0.29
C ALA A 267 14.60 9.18 -1.10
N VAL A 268 15.56 8.56 -1.79
CA VAL A 268 15.34 7.93 -3.11
C VAL A 268 14.31 6.82 -3.03
N HIS A 269 14.41 5.95 -2.02
CA HIS A 269 13.45 4.87 -1.78
C HIS A 269 12.03 5.41 -1.53
N ALA A 270 11.89 6.44 -0.69
CA ALA A 270 10.60 7.06 -0.39
C ALA A 270 9.97 7.71 -1.63
N PHE A 271 10.76 8.45 -2.41
CA PHE A 271 10.30 9.08 -3.64
C PHE A 271 9.86 8.04 -4.68
N LEU A 272 10.69 7.03 -4.95
CA LEU A 272 10.41 6.01 -5.96
C LEU A 272 9.20 5.15 -5.56
N SER A 273 9.12 4.76 -4.28
CA SER A 273 7.96 4.01 -3.76
C SER A 273 6.67 4.81 -3.89
N CYS A 274 6.71 6.12 -3.60
CA CYS A 274 5.55 6.99 -3.73
C CYS A 274 5.15 7.19 -5.20
N ALA A 275 6.11 7.38 -6.09
CA ALA A 275 5.88 7.53 -7.54
C ALA A 275 5.25 6.27 -8.14
N LEU A 276 5.72 5.08 -7.76
CA LEU A 276 5.17 3.81 -8.21
C LEU A 276 3.74 3.57 -7.69
N GLN A 277 3.47 3.92 -6.44
CA GLN A 277 2.11 3.84 -5.88
C GLN A 277 1.16 4.83 -6.54
N LEU A 278 1.62 6.03 -6.86
CA LEU A 278 0.86 7.00 -7.64
C LEU A 278 0.54 6.42 -9.03
N PHE A 279 1.56 5.86 -9.70
CA PHE A 279 1.39 5.22 -11.01
C PHE A 279 0.39 4.07 -10.99
N SER A 280 0.45 3.17 -10.01
CA SER A 280 -0.48 2.03 -9.93
C SER A 280 -1.93 2.47 -9.70
N LEU A 281 -2.16 3.51 -8.91
CA LEU A 281 -3.50 4.08 -8.68
C LEU A 281 -4.03 4.83 -9.91
N MET A 282 -3.17 5.57 -10.61
CA MET A 282 -3.55 6.19 -11.89
C MET A 282 -3.88 5.13 -12.93
N ALA A 283 -3.07 4.09 -13.05
CA ALA A 283 -3.31 2.98 -13.97
C ALA A 283 -4.62 2.26 -13.66
N ALA A 284 -4.93 2.01 -12.38
CA ALA A 284 -6.22 1.44 -11.98
C ALA A 284 -7.41 2.35 -12.34
N THR A 285 -7.25 3.67 -12.20
CA THR A 285 -8.28 4.66 -12.54
C THR A 285 -8.55 4.69 -14.04
N VAL A 286 -7.49 4.81 -14.86
CA VAL A 286 -7.61 4.79 -16.32
C VAL A 286 -8.19 3.46 -16.81
N TYR A 287 -7.71 2.33 -16.28
CA TYR A 287 -8.27 1.01 -16.57
C TYR A 287 -9.77 0.95 -16.28
N TYR A 288 -10.21 1.48 -15.13
CA TYR A 288 -11.63 1.51 -14.78
C TYR A 288 -12.46 2.31 -15.78
N TYR A 289 -12.02 3.51 -16.16
CA TYR A 289 -12.72 4.33 -17.17
C TYR A 289 -12.81 3.63 -18.53
N GLN A 290 -11.70 3.07 -19.02
CA GLN A 290 -11.69 2.36 -20.30
C GLN A 290 -12.55 1.08 -20.26
N ALA A 291 -12.54 0.34 -19.16
CA ALA A 291 -13.35 -0.86 -18.98
C ALA A 291 -14.85 -0.51 -18.92
N MET A 292 -15.23 0.57 -18.24
CA MET A 292 -16.61 1.05 -18.20
C MET A 292 -17.11 1.51 -19.57
N GLN A 293 -16.32 2.29 -20.30
CA GLN A 293 -16.66 2.69 -21.68
C GLN A 293 -16.86 1.46 -22.59
N SER A 294 -15.99 0.45 -22.49
CA SER A 294 -16.15 -0.77 -23.28
C SER A 294 -17.43 -1.54 -22.94
N LYS A 295 -17.82 -1.55 -21.66
CA LYS A 295 -19.06 -2.17 -21.22
C LYS A 295 -20.29 -1.46 -21.79
N GLU A 296 -20.33 -0.13 -21.73
CA GLU A 296 -21.44 0.67 -22.25
C GLU A 296 -21.60 0.51 -23.77
N VAL A 297 -20.50 0.46 -24.51
CA VAL A 297 -20.51 0.19 -25.96
C VAL A 297 -21.07 -1.20 -26.27
N ILE A 298 -20.67 -2.22 -25.50
CA ILE A 298 -21.21 -3.58 -25.67
C ILE A 298 -22.70 -3.58 -25.36
N ASP A 299 -23.13 -3.05 -24.22
CA ASP A 299 -24.54 -3.02 -23.81
C ASP A 299 -25.41 -2.28 -24.85
N ALA A 300 -24.89 -1.20 -25.47
CA ALA A 300 -25.56 -0.48 -26.55
C ALA A 300 -25.67 -1.30 -27.85
N LEU A 301 -24.65 -2.09 -28.19
CA LEU A 301 -24.66 -2.97 -29.38
C LEU A 301 -25.63 -4.15 -29.23
N TRP A 302 -25.93 -4.60 -28.01
CA TRP A 302 -26.92 -5.65 -27.76
C TRP A 302 -28.37 -5.15 -27.76
N LEU A 303 -28.58 -3.83 -27.72
CA LEU A 303 -29.90 -3.18 -27.71
C LEU A 303 -30.32 -2.63 -29.08
N CYS A 304 -29.46 -2.76 -30.10
CA CYS A 304 -29.74 -2.43 -31.50
C CYS A 304 -29.85 -3.71 -32.34
#